data_AF-A0A838K128-F1
#
_entry.id   AF-A0A838K128-F1
#
_cell.length_a   1.000
_cell.length_b   1.000
_cell.length_c   1.000
_cell.angle_alpha   90.00
_cell.angle_beta   90.00
_cell.angle_gamma   90.00
#
_symmetry.space_group_name_H-M   'P 1'
#
loop_
_entity.id
_entity.type
_entity.pdbx_description
1 polymer ?
#
loop_
_entity_poly.entity_id
_entity_poly.type
_entity_poly.pdbx_seq_one_letter_code
_entity_poly.pdbx_strand_id
1 'polypeptide(L)'
;MPPVATQDSAVLATSVALKEWGAAAVALLDGRQTVLVRKGGIHEKSFRVDRDRFVLFPTVAHSHRERVRPEHHDLLAAGEADVDEAGGTITVRCGVSLVDVVPVARPEGLADIADLHIWTQDSVRADRLEFRPKHQLQVLVARAVQLPHPVTLPRLEAYAGCRSWVELPVAWDGSGRQVHAEDRLAANARRVRAALG
;
A
#
# COMPACT_ATOMS: atom_id res chain seq x y z
N MET A 1 47.55 16.99 2.78
CA MET A 1 46.21 16.78 3.36
C MET A 1 45.19 17.00 2.26
N PRO A 2 44.39 16.00 1.87
CA PRO A 2 43.26 16.23 0.98
C PRO A 2 42.13 16.94 1.77
N PRO A 3 41.29 17.75 1.11
CA PRO A 3 40.17 18.38 1.77
C PRO A 3 39.11 17.33 2.13
N VAL A 4 38.64 17.37 3.37
CA VAL A 4 37.44 16.67 3.82
C VAL A 4 36.27 17.26 3.03
N ALA A 5 35.67 16.45 2.16
CA ALA A 5 34.41 16.79 1.53
C ALA A 5 33.34 16.87 2.63
N THR A 6 32.93 18.09 2.97
CA THR A 6 31.74 18.34 3.77
C THR A 6 30.55 17.87 2.94
N GLN A 7 29.98 16.72 3.30
CA GLN A 7 28.69 16.29 2.77
C GLN A 7 27.64 17.30 3.23
N ASP A 8 27.16 18.08 2.28
CA ASP A 8 26.03 18.98 2.45
C ASP A 8 24.81 18.11 2.78
N SER A 9 24.37 18.11 4.04
CA SER A 9 23.10 17.50 4.44
C SER A 9 21.96 18.36 3.90
N ALA A 10 21.68 18.21 2.60
CA ALA A 10 20.38 18.57 2.06
C ALA A 10 19.34 17.78 2.87
N VAL A 11 18.46 18.48 3.57
CA VAL A 11 17.27 17.87 4.17
C VAL A 11 16.45 17.31 3.00
N LEU A 12 16.63 16.02 2.71
CA LEU A 12 15.85 15.35 1.69
C LEU A 12 14.41 15.38 2.18
N ALA A 13 13.53 16.05 1.42
CA ALA A 13 12.10 16.01 1.71
C ALA A 13 11.65 14.54 1.74
N THR A 14 11.04 14.14 2.85
CA THR A 14 10.61 12.77 3.10
C THR A 14 9.11 12.63 2.87
N SER A 15 8.70 11.42 2.50
CA SER A 15 7.30 11.01 2.46
C SER A 15 7.11 9.85 3.40
N VAL A 16 5.97 9.86 4.09
CA VAL A 16 5.49 8.65 4.79
C VAL A 16 5.16 7.61 3.73
N ALA A 17 5.55 6.36 3.99
CA ALA A 17 5.30 5.24 3.12
C ALA A 17 4.59 4.11 3.85
N LEU A 18 3.53 3.59 3.24
CA LEU A 18 2.82 2.40 3.70
C LEU A 18 3.46 1.17 3.07
N LYS A 19 3.92 0.23 3.91
CA LYS A 19 4.33 -1.09 3.43
C LYS A 19 3.13 -1.84 2.93
N GLU A 20 3.16 -2.18 1.66
CA GLU A 20 2.11 -2.93 0.99
C GLU A 20 2.71 -3.90 -0.02
N TRP A 21 2.00 -4.98 -0.32
CA TRP A 21 2.50 -5.98 -1.24
C TRP A 21 2.62 -5.40 -2.65
N GLY A 22 3.72 -5.72 -3.32
CA GLY A 22 4.00 -5.21 -4.67
C GLY A 22 2.85 -5.44 -5.64
N ALA A 23 2.24 -6.63 -5.62
CA ALA A 23 1.08 -6.94 -6.46
C ALA A 23 -0.12 -6.01 -6.22
N ALA A 24 -0.35 -5.58 -4.97
CA ALA A 24 -1.41 -4.61 -4.66
C ALA A 24 -1.05 -3.19 -5.12
N ALA A 25 0.22 -2.79 -5.04
CA ALA A 25 0.68 -1.53 -5.61
C ALA A 25 0.53 -1.50 -7.14
N VAL A 26 0.88 -2.59 -7.83
CA VAL A 26 0.69 -2.74 -9.27
C VAL A 26 -0.80 -2.76 -9.61
N ALA A 27 -1.64 -3.50 -8.87
CA ALA A 27 -3.09 -3.55 -9.10
C ALA A 27 -3.75 -2.17 -8.99
N LEU A 28 -3.29 -1.34 -8.05
CA LEU A 28 -3.73 0.05 -7.91
C LEU A 28 -3.34 0.89 -9.13
N LEU A 29 -2.11 0.75 -9.63
CA LEU A 29 -1.60 1.50 -10.79
C LEU A 29 -2.20 1.04 -12.12
N ASP A 30 -2.56 -0.24 -12.24
CA ASP A 30 -3.26 -0.83 -13.39
C ASP A 30 -4.77 -0.59 -13.34
N GLY A 31 -5.27 -0.04 -12.23
CA GLY A 31 -6.68 0.27 -12.04
C GLY A 31 -7.58 -0.92 -11.74
N ARG A 32 -7.02 -2.12 -11.53
CA ARG A 32 -7.75 -3.33 -11.10
C ARG A 32 -8.15 -3.31 -9.64
N GLN A 33 -7.48 -2.51 -8.82
CA GLN A 33 -7.77 -2.32 -7.41
C GLN A 33 -8.04 -0.84 -7.11
N THR A 34 -8.93 -0.57 -6.17
CA THR A 34 -9.21 0.79 -5.67
C THR A 34 -9.25 0.90 -4.15
N VAL A 35 -9.16 -0.23 -3.45
CA VAL A 35 -9.12 -0.25 -2.00
C VAL A 35 -7.89 -1.00 -1.47
N LEU A 36 -7.40 -0.57 -0.31
CA LEU A 36 -6.44 -1.30 0.50
C LEU A 36 -7.15 -1.83 1.73
N VAL A 37 -7.00 -3.13 2.02
CA VAL A 37 -7.57 -3.76 3.20
C VAL A 37 -6.47 -3.83 4.25
N ARG A 38 -6.50 -3.00 5.29
CA ARG A 38 -5.40 -2.84 6.24
C ARG A 38 -5.79 -3.20 7.66
N LYS A 39 -4.85 -3.88 8.30
CA LYS A 39 -4.81 -4.11 9.74
C LYS A 39 -3.44 -3.71 10.24
N GLY A 40 -3.35 -3.24 11.48
CA GLY A 40 -2.09 -2.77 12.04
C GLY A 40 -1.04 -3.87 12.01
N GLY A 41 0.23 -3.48 11.93
CA GLY A 41 1.36 -4.40 12.03
C GLY A 41 1.37 -5.18 13.35
N ILE A 42 2.18 -6.25 13.44
CA ILE A 42 2.25 -7.17 14.60
C ILE A 42 2.46 -6.42 15.94
N HIS A 43 3.21 -5.31 15.92
CA HIS A 43 3.53 -4.50 17.10
C HIS A 43 2.72 -3.20 17.20
N GLU A 44 1.73 -2.97 16.33
CA GLU A 44 0.92 -1.75 16.34
C GLU A 44 -0.32 -1.89 17.23
N LYS A 45 -0.54 -0.92 18.13
CA LYS A 45 -1.74 -0.86 18.99
C LYS A 45 -3.04 -0.68 18.19
N SER A 46 -2.97 0.01 17.05
CA SER A 46 -4.06 0.16 16.07
C SER A 46 -3.46 0.69 14.77
N PHE A 47 -3.95 0.24 13.62
CA PHE A 47 -3.67 0.95 12.37
C PHE A 47 -4.34 2.32 12.43
N ARG A 48 -3.57 3.38 12.29
CA ARG A 48 -4.07 4.74 12.15
C ARG A 48 -3.49 5.34 10.89
N VAL A 49 -4.35 6.08 10.21
CA VAL A 49 -3.98 6.90 9.07
C VAL A 49 -3.88 8.32 9.59
N ASP A 50 -2.67 8.78 9.84
CA ASP A 50 -2.42 10.15 10.31
C ASP A 50 -2.12 11.11 9.15
N ARG A 51 -2.06 10.60 7.91
CA ARG A 51 -1.79 11.34 6.68
C ARG A 51 -2.73 10.87 5.58
N ASP A 52 -3.33 11.81 4.88
CA ASP A 52 -4.19 11.57 3.72
C ASP A 52 -3.39 11.27 2.44
N ARG A 53 -2.08 11.55 2.44
CA ARG A 53 -1.16 11.26 1.32
C ARG A 53 0.08 10.52 1.79
N PHE A 54 0.45 9.47 1.05
CA PHE A 54 1.64 8.67 1.29
C PHE A 54 2.04 7.91 0.03
N VAL A 55 3.27 7.39 0.00
CA VAL A 55 3.72 6.47 -1.06
C VAL A 55 3.60 5.01 -0.61
N LEU A 56 3.61 4.06 -1.55
CA LEU A 56 3.66 2.64 -1.22
C LEU A 56 5.10 2.14 -1.23
N PHE A 57 5.52 1.54 -0.11
CA PHE A 57 6.74 0.76 -0.02
C PHE A 57 6.41 -0.68 -0.44
N PRO A 58 6.91 -1.15 -1.60
CA PRO A 58 6.59 -2.50 -2.06
C PRO A 58 7.28 -3.55 -1.18
N THR A 59 6.52 -4.56 -0.79
CA THR A 59 7.05 -5.75 -0.10
C THR A 59 6.74 -7.02 -0.90
N VAL A 60 7.62 -8.00 -0.79
CA VAL A 60 7.44 -9.35 -1.30
C VAL A 60 7.37 -10.36 -0.14
N ALA A 61 6.52 -11.37 -0.27
CA ALA A 61 6.46 -12.52 0.62
C ALA A 61 6.21 -13.78 -0.21
N HIS A 62 6.85 -14.89 0.16
CA HIS A 62 6.86 -16.12 -0.65
C HIS A 62 5.48 -16.82 -0.82
N SER A 63 4.44 -16.40 -0.09
CA SER A 63 3.07 -16.95 -0.12
C SER A 63 2.05 -16.07 -0.87
N HIS A 64 2.50 -15.26 -1.84
CA HIS A 64 1.61 -14.33 -2.54
C HIS A 64 0.58 -15.02 -3.46
N ARG A 65 0.92 -16.18 -4.04
CA ARG A 65 0.10 -16.77 -5.11
C ARG A 65 -1.25 -17.27 -4.61
N GLU A 66 -1.30 -18.04 -3.53
CA GLU A 66 -2.57 -18.57 -2.98
C GLU A 66 -3.48 -17.47 -2.39
N ARG A 67 -2.89 -16.32 -2.04
CA ARG A 67 -3.60 -15.20 -1.43
C ARG A 67 -4.21 -14.23 -2.44
N VAL A 68 -3.72 -14.25 -3.68
CA VAL A 68 -4.22 -13.43 -4.79
C VAL A 68 -5.19 -14.25 -5.63
N ARG A 69 -6.29 -13.64 -6.06
CA ARG A 69 -7.28 -14.28 -6.94
C ARG A 69 -6.61 -14.70 -8.26
N PRO A 70 -6.94 -15.88 -8.83
CA PRO A 70 -6.26 -16.41 -10.03
C PRO A 70 -6.16 -15.43 -11.22
N GLU A 71 -7.20 -14.64 -11.46
CA GLU A 71 -7.29 -13.61 -12.50
C GLU A 71 -6.35 -12.41 -12.32
N HIS A 72 -5.63 -12.34 -11.20
CA HIS A 72 -4.66 -11.29 -10.89
C HIS A 72 -3.24 -11.85 -10.68
N HIS A 73 -3.00 -13.14 -10.96
CA HIS A 73 -1.68 -13.76 -10.82
C HIS A 73 -0.63 -13.17 -11.76
N ASP A 74 -1.05 -12.56 -12.87
CA ASP A 74 -0.16 -11.82 -13.77
C ASP A 74 0.52 -10.62 -13.09
N LEU A 75 -0.07 -10.08 -12.02
CA LEU A 75 0.47 -8.95 -11.26
C LEU A 75 1.61 -9.33 -10.31
N LEU A 76 1.77 -10.62 -10.00
CA LEU A 76 2.74 -11.09 -9.00
C LEU A 76 4.17 -10.79 -9.43
N ALA A 77 4.54 -11.19 -10.66
CA ALA A 77 5.86 -10.96 -11.21
C ALA A 77 6.18 -9.46 -11.34
N ALA A 78 5.20 -8.65 -11.73
CA ALA A 78 5.36 -7.20 -11.81
C ALA A 78 5.58 -6.56 -10.43
N GLY A 79 4.87 -7.05 -9.40
CA GLY A 79 5.04 -6.59 -8.02
C GLY A 79 6.37 -7.02 -7.40
N GLU A 80 6.87 -8.20 -7.77
CA GLU A 80 8.19 -8.70 -7.35
C GLU A 80 9.33 -7.92 -7.99
N ALA A 81 9.18 -7.48 -9.24
CA ALA A 81 10.20 -6.70 -9.96
C ALA A 81 10.50 -5.33 -9.31
N ASP A 82 9.63 -4.82 -8.44
CA ASP A 82 9.86 -3.61 -7.66
C ASP A 82 10.75 -3.82 -6.41
N VAL A 83 11.11 -5.07 -6.11
CA VAL A 83 12.02 -5.44 -5.01
C VAL A 83 13.18 -6.26 -5.57
N ASP A 84 14.35 -5.66 -5.68
CA ASP A 84 15.58 -6.35 -6.05
C ASP A 84 16.27 -6.86 -4.79
N GLU A 85 16.03 -8.12 -4.44
CA GLU A 85 16.64 -8.76 -3.27
C GLU A 85 18.15 -8.92 -3.42
N ALA A 86 18.65 -9.17 -4.64
CA ALA A 86 20.07 -9.39 -4.90
C ALA A 86 20.88 -8.09 -4.85
N GLY A 87 20.35 -7.02 -5.43
CA GLY A 87 20.93 -5.68 -5.36
C GLY A 87 20.57 -4.89 -4.11
N GLY A 88 19.62 -5.39 -3.29
CA GLY A 88 19.20 -4.76 -2.06
C GLY A 88 18.49 -3.42 -2.30
N THR A 89 17.66 -3.31 -3.33
CA THR A 89 16.93 -2.07 -3.67
C THR A 89 15.42 -2.28 -3.77
N ILE A 90 14.67 -1.19 -3.64
CA ILE A 90 13.22 -1.14 -3.84
C ILE A 90 12.85 0.03 -4.73
N THR A 91 11.84 -0.13 -5.58
CA THR A 91 11.34 0.91 -6.49
C THR A 91 9.96 1.40 -6.06
N VAL A 92 9.88 2.67 -5.67
CA VAL A 92 8.63 3.34 -5.31
C VAL A 92 8.05 4.04 -6.53
N ARG A 93 6.86 3.60 -6.94
CA ARG A 93 6.16 4.13 -8.13
C ARG A 93 4.71 4.55 -7.87
N CYS A 94 4.14 4.15 -6.73
CA CYS A 94 2.74 4.36 -6.41
C CYS A 94 2.60 5.34 -5.24
N GLY A 95 1.97 6.48 -5.51
CA GLY A 95 1.46 7.41 -4.53
C GLY A 95 -0.02 7.12 -4.27
N VAL A 96 -0.47 7.38 -3.05
CA VAL A 96 -1.86 7.24 -2.64
C VAL A 96 -2.32 8.54 -2.01
N SER A 97 -3.45 9.05 -2.48
CA SER A 97 -4.27 10.03 -1.76
C SER A 97 -5.55 9.33 -1.30
N LEU A 98 -5.91 9.48 -0.04
CA LEU A 98 -7.07 8.82 0.52
C LEU A 98 -8.36 9.57 0.18
N VAL A 99 -9.33 8.80 -0.29
CA VAL A 99 -10.70 9.26 -0.52
C VAL A 99 -11.55 8.99 0.70
N ASP A 100 -11.31 7.84 1.35
CA ASP A 100 -12.06 7.45 2.54
C ASP A 100 -11.31 6.38 3.34
N VAL A 101 -11.63 6.29 4.64
CA VAL A 101 -11.17 5.24 5.54
C VAL A 101 -12.37 4.70 6.30
N VAL A 102 -12.73 3.45 6.00
CA VAL A 102 -13.92 2.80 6.56
C VAL A 102 -13.49 1.70 7.52
N PRO A 103 -13.76 1.84 8.83
CA PRO A 103 -13.63 0.75 9.77
C PRO A 103 -14.63 -0.36 9.43
N VAL A 104 -14.19 -1.60 9.44
CA VAL A 104 -15.06 -2.75 9.18
C VAL A 104 -15.84 -3.06 10.45
N ALA A 105 -17.12 -2.67 10.47
CA ALA A 105 -18.08 -3.01 11.53
C ALA A 105 -18.86 -4.29 11.19
N ARG A 106 -19.12 -4.52 9.89
CA ARG A 106 -19.80 -5.71 9.33
C ARG A 106 -18.86 -6.53 8.42
N PRO A 107 -18.11 -7.50 8.97
CA PRO A 107 -17.18 -8.32 8.18
C PRO A 107 -17.83 -9.12 7.05
N GLU A 108 -19.10 -9.48 7.18
CA GLU A 108 -19.89 -10.17 6.15
C GLU A 108 -19.98 -9.36 4.84
N GLY A 109 -19.93 -8.02 4.93
CA GLY A 109 -19.95 -7.13 3.77
C GLY A 109 -18.62 -7.08 2.99
N LEU A 110 -17.56 -7.76 3.45
CA LEU A 110 -16.28 -7.82 2.71
C LEU A 110 -16.44 -8.53 1.36
N ALA A 111 -17.35 -9.49 1.26
CA ALA A 111 -17.65 -10.15 0.00
C ALA A 111 -18.23 -9.18 -1.05
N ASP A 112 -18.99 -8.17 -0.59
CA ASP A 112 -19.65 -7.19 -1.46
C ASP A 112 -18.69 -6.16 -2.05
N ILE A 113 -17.41 -6.16 -1.66
CA ILE A 113 -16.36 -5.29 -2.20
C ILE A 113 -15.19 -6.08 -2.80
N ALA A 114 -15.35 -7.40 -2.99
CA ALA A 114 -14.28 -8.27 -3.45
C ALA A 114 -13.75 -7.92 -4.85
N ASP A 115 -14.56 -7.28 -5.69
CA ASP A 115 -14.17 -6.75 -7.00
C ASP A 115 -13.32 -5.47 -6.93
N LEU A 116 -13.20 -4.86 -5.75
CA LEU A 116 -12.39 -3.66 -5.55
C LEU A 116 -10.94 -3.96 -5.14
N HIS A 117 -10.60 -5.22 -4.89
CA HIS A 117 -9.27 -5.68 -4.46
C HIS A 117 -8.87 -7.03 -5.05
N ILE A 118 -7.56 -7.34 -5.03
CA ILE A 118 -7.04 -8.56 -5.65
C ILE A 118 -7.05 -9.81 -4.77
N TRP A 119 -7.32 -9.66 -3.47
CA TRP A 119 -7.21 -10.74 -2.49
C TRP A 119 -8.32 -11.78 -2.59
N THR A 120 -8.00 -13.04 -2.28
CA THR A 120 -9.01 -14.08 -2.06
C THR A 120 -9.77 -13.81 -0.76
N GLN A 121 -11.01 -14.29 -0.68
CA GLN A 121 -11.80 -14.18 0.56
C GLN A 121 -11.08 -14.86 1.74
N ASP A 122 -10.47 -16.02 1.50
CA ASP A 122 -9.70 -16.75 2.51
C ASP A 122 -8.50 -15.95 3.01
N SER A 123 -7.77 -15.26 2.13
CA SER A 123 -6.66 -14.40 2.55
C SER A 123 -7.15 -13.20 3.36
N VAL A 124 -8.24 -12.54 2.94
CA VAL A 124 -8.83 -11.45 3.72
C VAL A 124 -9.28 -11.96 5.10
N ARG A 125 -9.87 -13.14 5.17
CA ARG A 125 -10.31 -13.75 6.43
C ARG A 125 -9.14 -14.12 7.33
N ALA A 126 -8.22 -14.95 6.85
CA ALA A 126 -7.12 -15.50 7.66
C ALA A 126 -6.06 -14.43 7.97
N ASP A 127 -5.57 -13.71 6.95
CA ASP A 127 -4.43 -12.80 7.10
C ASP A 127 -4.85 -11.42 7.64
N ARG A 128 -6.13 -11.06 7.58
CA ARG A 128 -6.60 -9.73 7.98
C ARG A 128 -7.72 -9.78 9.02
N LEU A 129 -8.80 -10.53 8.84
CA LEU A 129 -9.91 -10.51 9.81
C LEU A 129 -9.55 -11.23 11.12
N GLU A 130 -9.12 -12.48 11.02
CA GLU A 130 -8.80 -13.36 12.16
C GLU A 130 -7.42 -13.04 12.77
N PHE A 131 -6.50 -12.54 11.97
CA PHE A 131 -5.22 -12.01 12.45
C PHE A 131 -5.45 -10.84 13.41
N ARG A 132 -5.01 -10.92 14.67
CA ARG A 132 -5.19 -9.86 15.69
C ARG A 132 -6.67 -9.45 15.85
N PRO A 133 -7.57 -10.35 16.28
CA PRO A 133 -9.04 -10.15 16.22
C PRO A 133 -9.53 -8.99 17.10
N LYS A 134 -8.75 -8.58 18.10
CA LYS A 134 -9.03 -7.41 18.95
C LYS A 134 -8.81 -6.05 18.25
N HIS A 135 -8.21 -6.06 17.06
CA HIS A 135 -8.00 -4.85 16.27
C HIS A 135 -8.99 -4.81 15.12
N GLN A 136 -9.59 -3.64 14.91
CA GLN A 136 -10.54 -3.46 13.83
C GLN A 136 -9.81 -3.39 12.49
N LEU A 137 -10.34 -4.11 11.49
CA LEU A 137 -9.89 -4.01 10.11
C LEU A 137 -10.35 -2.67 9.52
N GLN A 138 -9.55 -2.08 8.63
CA GLN A 138 -9.90 -0.85 7.91
C GLN A 138 -9.81 -1.08 6.42
N VAL A 139 -10.74 -0.51 5.67
CA VAL A 139 -10.70 -0.43 4.22
C VAL A 139 -10.43 1.02 3.82
N LEU A 140 -9.33 1.23 3.12
CA LEU A 140 -8.89 2.53 2.65
C LEU A 140 -9.27 2.64 1.19
N VAL A 141 -10.11 3.61 0.84
CA VAL A 141 -10.44 3.90 -0.55
C VAL A 141 -9.35 4.82 -1.09
N ALA A 142 -8.58 4.31 -2.04
CA ALA A 142 -7.32 4.89 -2.46
C ALA A 142 -7.43 5.50 -3.87
N ARG A 143 -7.10 6.79 -3.99
CA ARG A 143 -6.73 7.40 -5.26
C ARG A 143 -5.27 7.06 -5.53
N ALA A 144 -5.06 6.06 -6.39
CA ALA A 144 -3.74 5.72 -6.87
C ALA A 144 -3.22 6.77 -7.85
N VAL A 145 -1.98 7.20 -7.63
CA VAL A 145 -1.26 8.16 -8.46
C VAL A 145 0.05 7.51 -8.86
N GLN A 146 0.24 7.32 -10.17
CA GLN A 146 1.53 6.93 -10.69
C GLN A 146 2.48 8.13 -10.60
N LEU A 147 3.58 7.97 -9.85
CA LEU A 147 4.60 9.01 -9.75
C LEU A 147 5.15 9.34 -11.15
N PRO A 148 5.41 10.63 -11.47
CA PRO A 148 6.03 11.01 -12.74
C PRO A 148 7.38 10.34 -12.96
N HIS A 149 8.15 10.18 -11.88
CA HIS A 149 9.45 9.52 -11.86
C HIS A 149 9.46 8.49 -10.72
N PRO A 150 9.45 7.18 -11.01
CA PRO A 150 9.69 6.15 -10.01
C PRO A 150 11.03 6.37 -9.31
N VAL A 151 11.09 6.13 -8.00
CA VAL A 151 12.28 6.34 -7.18
C VAL A 151 12.80 5.01 -6.69
N THR A 152 14.01 4.65 -7.10
CA THR A 152 14.72 3.46 -6.59
C THR A 152 15.59 3.83 -5.41
N LEU A 153 15.45 3.10 -4.31
CA LEU A 153 16.14 3.35 -3.03
C LEU A 153 16.83 2.08 -2.53
N PRO A 154 17.94 2.21 -1.78
CA PRO A 154 18.50 1.08 -1.06
C PRO A 154 17.51 0.61 0.00
N ARG A 155 17.37 -0.71 0.15
CA ARG A 155 16.58 -1.34 1.19
C ARG A 155 17.39 -1.39 2.49
N LEU A 156 17.14 -0.43 3.38
CA LEU A 156 17.85 -0.33 4.65
C LEU A 156 17.19 -1.18 5.74
N GLU A 157 17.98 -1.62 6.72
CA GLU A 157 17.48 -2.31 7.92
C GLU A 157 16.45 -1.45 8.69
N ALA A 158 16.58 -0.12 8.61
CA ALA A 158 15.60 0.81 9.19
C ALA A 158 14.17 0.61 8.64
N TYR A 159 14.05 0.09 7.41
CA TYR A 159 12.77 -0.24 6.77
C TYR A 159 12.32 -1.68 7.06
N ALA A 160 13.11 -2.49 7.76
CA ALA A 160 12.76 -3.86 8.11
C ALA A 160 11.67 -3.91 9.20
N GLY A 161 11.28 -5.13 9.57
CA GLY A 161 10.34 -5.39 10.66
C GLY A 161 8.86 -5.14 10.35
N CYS A 162 8.02 -5.33 11.37
CA CYS A 162 6.57 -5.50 11.21
C CYS A 162 5.76 -4.20 11.33
N ARG A 163 6.40 -3.03 11.24
CA ARG A 163 5.71 -1.73 11.21
C ARG A 163 5.10 -1.52 9.81
N SER A 164 3.85 -1.03 9.78
CA SER A 164 3.12 -0.68 8.57
C SER A 164 3.72 0.55 7.88
N TRP A 165 4.20 1.51 8.67
CA TRP A 165 4.64 2.81 8.19
C TRP A 165 6.16 2.98 8.34
N VAL A 166 6.78 3.58 7.33
CA VAL A 166 8.20 3.99 7.33
C VAL A 166 8.30 5.38 6.71
N GLU A 167 9.39 6.10 7.00
CA GLU A 167 9.72 7.33 6.30
C GLU A 167 10.74 7.02 5.21
N LEU A 168 10.49 7.52 4.00
CA LEU A 168 11.40 7.37 2.87
C LEU A 168 11.91 8.75 2.43
N PRO A 169 13.16 8.85 1.95
CA PRO A 169 13.69 10.05 1.31
C PRO A 169 13.11 10.23 -0.10
N VAL A 170 11.78 10.28 -0.19
CA VAL A 170 11.01 10.53 -1.40
C VAL A 170 10.25 11.82 -1.20
N ALA A 171 10.48 12.80 -2.06
CA ALA A 171 9.70 14.04 -2.06
C ALA A 171 8.52 13.87 -3.02
N TRP A 172 7.35 13.49 -2.50
CA TRP A 172 6.13 13.39 -3.30
C TRP A 172 5.08 14.39 -2.81
N ASP A 173 4.64 15.26 -3.70
CA ASP A 173 3.70 16.36 -3.44
C ASP A 173 2.24 16.01 -3.79
N GLY A 174 2.00 14.80 -4.30
CA GLY A 174 0.70 14.39 -4.85
C GLY A 174 0.62 14.43 -6.37
N SER A 175 1.64 14.93 -7.07
CA SER A 175 1.68 14.98 -8.53
C SER A 175 1.82 13.61 -9.18
N GLY A 176 1.36 13.49 -10.42
CA GLY A 176 1.43 12.25 -11.20
C GLY A 176 0.15 11.92 -11.95
N ARG A 177 0.14 10.76 -12.61
CA ARG A 177 -1.03 10.28 -13.35
C ARG A 177 -2.01 9.61 -12.40
N GLN A 178 -3.19 10.19 -12.26
CA GLN A 178 -4.29 9.57 -11.52
C GLN A 178 -4.86 8.39 -12.33
N VAL A 179 -5.10 7.26 -11.67
CA VAL A 179 -5.56 6.04 -12.36
C VAL A 179 -7.07 6.06 -12.60
N HIS A 180 -7.83 6.53 -11.62
CA HIS A 180 -9.30 6.61 -11.69
C HIS A 180 -9.78 8.03 -11.44
N ALA A 181 -10.90 8.38 -12.09
CA ALA A 181 -11.60 9.64 -11.87
C ALA A 181 -12.23 9.72 -10.47
N GLU A 182 -12.42 10.95 -9.99
CA GLU A 182 -12.91 11.23 -8.65
C GLU A 182 -14.34 10.73 -8.40
N ASP A 183 -15.21 10.81 -9.40
CA ASP A 183 -16.59 10.34 -9.34
C ASP A 183 -16.70 8.83 -9.11
N ARG A 184 -15.88 8.04 -9.81
CA ARG A 184 -15.77 6.59 -9.63
C ARG A 184 -15.30 6.25 -8.22
N LEU A 185 -14.27 6.94 -7.72
CA LEU A 185 -13.74 6.68 -6.37
C LEU A 185 -14.74 7.10 -5.29
N ALA A 186 -15.48 8.18 -5.49
CA ALA A 186 -16.55 8.59 -4.59
C ALA A 186 -17.71 7.58 -4.57
N ALA A 187 -18.04 6.98 -5.73
CA ALA A 187 -19.02 5.89 -5.80
C ALA A 187 -18.53 4.64 -5.04
N ASN A 188 -17.27 4.25 -5.24
CA ASN A 188 -16.66 3.15 -4.49
C ASN A 188 -16.67 3.43 -2.98
N ALA A 189 -16.35 4.65 -2.54
CA ALA A 189 -16.42 5.00 -1.12
C ALA A 189 -17.82 4.86 -0.52
N ARG A 190 -18.87 5.31 -1.24
CA ARG A 190 -20.25 5.10 -0.80
C ARG A 190 -20.60 3.61 -0.70
N ARG A 191 -20.20 2.80 -1.69
CA ARG A 191 -20.41 1.35 -1.68
C ARG A 191 -19.69 0.67 -0.51
N VAL A 192 -18.43 1.03 -0.26
CA VAL A 192 -17.64 0.49 0.86
C VAL A 192 -18.27 0.84 2.20
N ARG A 193 -18.68 2.10 2.42
CA ARG A 193 -19.39 2.49 3.65
C ARG A 193 -20.71 1.73 3.82
N ALA A 194 -21.48 1.58 2.75
CA ALA A 194 -22.76 0.87 2.79
C ALA A 194 -22.60 -0.62 3.10
N ALA A 195 -21.52 -1.26 2.63
CA ALA A 195 -21.24 -2.67 2.87
C ALA A 195 -20.65 -2.93 4.28
N LEU A 196 -19.74 -2.07 4.74
CA LEU A 196 -18.88 -2.38 5.89
C LEU A 196 -19.20 -1.59 7.17
N GLY A 197 -19.84 -0.42 7.02
CA GLY A 197 -20.16 0.50 8.11
C GLY A 197 -21.30 0.05 9.00
#